data_AF-A0A2T4ULC4-F1
#
_entry.id   AF-A0A2T4ULC4-F1
#
_cell.length_a   1.000
_cell.length_b   1.000
_cell.length_c   1.000
_cell.angle_alpha   90.00
_cell.angle_beta   90.00
_cell.angle_gamma   90.00
#
_symmetry.space_group_name_H-M   'P 1'
#
loop_
_entity.id
_entity.type
_entity.pdbx_description
1 polymer ?
#
loop_
_entity_poly.entity_id
_entity_poly.type
_entity_poly.pdbx_seq_one_letter_code
_entity_poly.pdbx_strand_id
1 'polypeptide(L)' 'MRTTLDIDDDVLLAAKERARRDGTTAGRVLSELARQSLTSGVPASDVGPATLGFRPLPPRGAPVTNALIDRLREDDDE' A
#
# COMPACT_ATOMS: atom_id res chain seq x y z
N MET A 1 8.96 -2.34 8.29
CA MET A 1 8.69 -2.36 9.75
C MET A 1 8.57 -3.82 10.19
N ARG A 2 8.94 -4.16 11.44
CA ARG A 2 8.65 -5.49 12.02
C ARG A 2 7.41 -5.32 12.89
N THR A 3 6.33 -5.99 12.51
CA THR A 3 5.04 -5.94 13.18
C THR A 3 4.54 -7.37 13.32
N THR A 4 3.87 -7.66 14.43
CA THR A 4 3.16 -8.94 14.62
C THR A 4 1.74 -8.77 14.12
N LEU A 5 1.30 -9.66 13.23
CA LEU A 5 -0.03 -9.68 12.66
C LEU A 5 -0.60 -11.09 12.85
N ASP A 6 -1.89 -11.17 13.19
CA ASP A 6 -2.63 -12.43 13.19
C ASP A 6 -3.08 -12.76 11.76
N ILE A 7 -2.83 -13.99 11.31
CA ILE A 7 -3.07 -14.44 9.93
C ILE A 7 -3.56 -15.88 9.92
N ASP A 8 -4.47 -16.20 9.01
CA ASP A 8 -4.95 -17.56 8.85
C ASP A 8 -3.82 -18.52 8.38
N ASP A 9 -3.89 -19.76 8.85
CA ASP A 9 -2.85 -20.78 8.61
C ASP A 9 -2.67 -21.09 7.12
N ASP A 10 -3.76 -21.09 6.35
CA ASP A 10 -3.74 -21.33 4.90
C ASP A 10 -3.07 -20.19 4.14
N VAL A 11 -3.32 -18.93 4.54
CA VAL A 11 -2.66 -17.74 4.02
C VAL A 11 -1.16 -17.78 4.31
N LEU A 12 -0.76 -18.13 5.54
CA LEU A 12 0.64 -18.28 5.90
C LEU A 12 1.34 -19.37 5.07
N LEU A 13 0.68 -20.51 4.87
CA LEU A 13 1.21 -21.61 4.06
C LEU A 13 1.40 -21.18 2.60
N ALA A 14 0.41 -20.53 2.00
CA ALA A 14 0.46 -20.01 0.64
C ALA A 14 1.59 -18.98 0.48
N ALA A 15 1.74 -18.07 1.44
CA ALA A 15 2.81 -17.08 1.45
C ALA A 15 4.20 -17.72 1.54
N LYS A 16 4.38 -18.78 2.35
CA LYS A 16 5.64 -19.54 2.46
C LYS A 16 6.01 -20.25 1.16
N GLU A 17 5.06 -20.93 0.51
CA GLU A 17 5.31 -21.59 -0.77
C GLU A 17 5.72 -20.60 -1.86
N ARG A 18 5.03 -19.45 -1.93
CA ARG A 18 5.39 -18.38 -2.86
C ARG A 18 6.76 -17.80 -2.54
N ALA A 19 7.04 -17.53 -1.27
CA ALA A 19 8.33 -17.00 -0.83
C ALA A 19 9.50 -17.92 -1.21
N ARG A 20 9.30 -19.25 -1.11
CA ARG A 20 10.29 -20.25 -1.53
C ARG A 20 10.57 -20.20 -3.03
N ARG A 21 9.52 -20.03 -3.86
CA ARG A 21 9.66 -19.90 -5.32
C ARG A 21 10.37 -18.61 -5.72
N ASP A 22 10.07 -17.52 -5.02
CA ASP A 22 10.58 -16.18 -5.33
C ASP A 22 11.94 -15.88 -4.66
N GLY A 23 12.49 -16.82 -3.87
CA GLY A 23 13.75 -16.64 -3.15
C GLY A 23 13.70 -15.53 -2.09
N THR A 24 12.53 -15.32 -1.47
CA THR A 24 12.29 -14.23 -0.54
C THR A 24 11.65 -14.70 0.77
N THR A 25 11.24 -13.80 1.65
CA THR A 25 10.59 -14.14 2.93
C THR A 25 9.06 -14.05 2.83
N ALA A 26 8.35 -14.87 3.62
CA ALA A 26 6.89 -14.83 3.67
C ALA A 26 6.37 -13.43 4.04
N GLY A 27 7.03 -12.73 4.97
CA GLY A 27 6.68 -11.36 5.33
C GLY A 27 6.84 -10.36 4.18
N ARG A 28 7.83 -10.54 3.30
CA ARG A 28 8.00 -9.70 2.10
C ARG A 28 6.90 -9.98 1.07
N VAL A 29 6.57 -11.25 0.84
CA VAL A 29 5.43 -11.63 -0.03
C VAL A 29 4.12 -11.03 0.48
N LEU A 30 3.83 -11.18 1.78
CA LEU A 30 2.62 -10.63 2.40
C LEU A 30 2.58 -9.11 2.32
N SER A 31 3.70 -8.42 2.59
CA SER A 31 3.77 -6.96 2.49
C SER A 31 3.53 -6.46 1.06
N GLU A 32 4.00 -7.19 0.05
CA GLU A 32 3.79 -6.85 -1.35
C GLU A 32 2.34 -7.09 -1.77
N LEU A 33 1.76 -8.22 -1.39
CA LEU A 33 0.35 -8.53 -1.63
C LEU A 33 -0.59 -7.51 -0.97
N ALA A 34 -0.31 -7.15 0.29
CA ALA A 34 -1.06 -6.12 0.99
C ALA A 34 -0.92 -4.75 0.33
N ARG A 35 0.26 -4.39 -0.18
CA ARG A 35 0.44 -3.15 -0.93
C ARG A 35 -0.39 -3.16 -2.21
N GLN A 36 -0.33 -4.24 -2.98
CA GLN A 36 -1.11 -4.37 -4.20
C GLN A 36 -2.59 -4.22 -3.90
N SER A 37 -3.14 -4.96 -2.93
CA SER A 37 -4.57 -4.86 -2.60
C SER A 37 -4.99 -3.47 -2.10
N LEU A 38 -4.17 -2.81 -1.28
CA LEU A 38 -4.46 -1.47 -0.75
C LEU A 38 -4.30 -0.35 -1.80
N THR A 39 -3.58 -0.60 -2.90
CA THR A 39 -3.36 0.37 -3.98
C THR A 39 -4.22 0.10 -5.22
N SER A 40 -4.66 -1.14 -5.43
CA SER A 40 -5.48 -1.56 -6.57
C SER A 40 -6.88 -0.93 -6.60
N GLY A 41 -7.37 -0.39 -5.48
CA GLY A 41 -8.65 0.32 -5.42
C GLY A 41 -8.63 1.77 -5.94
N VAL A 42 -7.45 2.32 -6.24
CA VAL A 42 -7.33 3.61 -6.94
C VAL A 42 -7.17 3.29 -8.42
N PRO A 43 -8.26 3.29 -9.22
CA PRO A 43 -8.08 3.17 -10.66
C PRO A 43 -7.13 4.29 -11.09
N ALA A 44 -6.05 3.92 -11.76
CA ALA A 44 -5.19 4.86 -12.49
C ALA A 44 -5.96 5.55 -13.65
N SER A 45 -7.24 5.21 -13.81
CA SER A 45 -8.15 5.73 -14.81
C SER A 45 -8.56 7.15 -14.47
N ASP A 46 -8.05 8.03 -15.32
CA ASP A 46 -8.50 9.38 -15.57
C ASP A 46 -8.40 10.32 -14.39
N VAL A 47 -7.24 10.99 -14.33
CA VAL A 47 -7.20 12.37 -13.85
C VAL A 47 -8.20 13.14 -14.73
N GLY A 48 -9.46 13.18 -14.29
CA GLY A 48 -10.53 13.90 -14.94
C GLY A 48 -10.14 15.37 -15.16
N PRO A 49 -10.83 16.08 -16.06
CA PRO A 49 -10.54 17.49 -16.34
C PRO A 49 -10.47 18.27 -15.03
N ALA A 50 -9.56 19.24 -14.94
CA ALA A 50 -9.28 20.01 -13.73
C ALA A 50 -10.59 20.53 -13.09
N THR A 51 -11.11 19.81 -12.10
CA THR A 51 -12.42 20.08 -11.48
C THR A 51 -12.37 21.27 -10.52
N LEU A 52 -11.16 21.67 -10.09
CA LEU A 52 -10.92 22.69 -9.07
C LEU A 52 -9.84 23.72 -9.49
N GLY A 53 -9.59 23.87 -10.80
CA GLY A 53 -8.60 24.84 -11.31
C GLY A 53 -7.14 24.39 -11.22
N PHE A 54 -6.87 23.19 -10.71
CA PHE A 54 -5.56 22.54 -10.75
C PHE A 54 -5.67 21.13 -11.32
N ARG A 55 -4.60 20.67 -11.96
CA ARG A 55 -4.48 19.30 -12.49
C ARG A 55 -4.11 18.37 -11.33
N PRO A 56 -4.92 17.34 -11.01
CA PRO A 56 -4.55 16.36 -10.01
C PRO A 56 -3.20 15.70 -10.33
N LEU A 57 -2.40 15.46 -9.30
CA LEU A 57 -1.13 14.77 -9.44
C LEU A 57 -1.37 13.30 -9.83
N PRO A 58 -0.50 12.72 -10.68
CA PRO A 58 -0.62 11.30 -11.01
C PRO A 58 -0.43 10.43 -9.75
N PRO A 59 -1.08 9.26 -9.68
CA PRO A 59 -0.91 8.34 -8.57
C PRO A 59 0.56 7.87 -8.49
N ARG A 60 1.13 7.91 -7.28
CA ARG A 60 2.54 7.55 -7.01
C ARG A 60 2.72 6.13 -6.47
N GLY A 61 1.67 5.31 -6.46
CA GLY A 61 1.72 3.88 -6.07
C GLY A 61 1.94 3.61 -4.57
N ALA A 62 2.08 4.65 -3.74
CA ALA A 62 2.10 4.52 -2.30
C ALA A 62 0.67 4.68 -1.76
N PRO A 63 0.20 3.80 -0.85
CA PRO A 63 -1.08 4.00 -0.17
C PRO A 63 -1.01 5.27 0.69
N VAL A 64 -1.97 6.17 0.51
CA VAL A 64 -2.14 7.37 1.33
C VAL A 64 -3.15 7.05 2.43
N THR A 65 -2.75 7.22 3.69
CA THR A 65 -3.60 6.95 4.87
C THR A 65 -3.86 8.25 5.63
N ASN A 66 -4.96 8.32 6.40
CA ASN A 66 -5.22 9.48 7.27
C ASN A 66 -4.08 9.71 8.26
N ALA A 67 -3.51 8.65 8.83
CA ALA A 67 -2.35 8.77 9.71
C ALA A 67 -1.12 9.41 9.03
N LEU A 68 -0.92 9.22 7.72
CA LEU A 68 0.11 9.93 6.97
C LEU A 68 -0.25 11.41 6.80
N ILE A 69 -1.52 11.71 6.52
CA ILE A 69 -2.02 13.08 6.36
C ILE A 69 -1.86 13.86 7.68
N ASP A 70 -2.26 13.24 8.79
CA ASP A 70 -2.20 13.87 10.11
C ASP A 70 -0.76 14.14 10.52
N ARG A 71 0.17 13.18 10.30
CA ARG A 71 1.61 13.42 10.50
C ARG A 71 2.12 14.60 9.68
N LEU A 72 1.79 14.66 8.38
CA LEU A 72 2.26 15.74 7.52
C LEU A 72 1.72 17.11 7.94
N ARG A 73 0.49 17.16 8.46
CA ARG A 73 -0.08 18.39 9.01
C ARG A 73 0.66 18.84 10.27
N GLU A 74 0.96 17.90 11.16
CA GLU A 74 1.72 18.18 12.38
C GLU A 74 3.16 18.64 12.06
N ASP A 75 3.82 18.02 11.08
CA ASP A 75 5.18 18.36 10.66
C ASP A 75 5.26 19.77 10.00
N ASP A 76 4.19 20.25 9.36
CA ASP A 76 4.12 21.56 8.70
C ASP A 76 3.76 22.70 9.69
N ASP A 77 3.29 22.39 10.90
CA ASP A 77 2.90 23.35 11.95
C ASP A 77 4.08 23.77 12.87
N GLU A 78 5.31 23.27 12.65
CA GLU A 78 6.57 23.73 13.29
C GLU A 78 7.43 24.63 12.39
#